data_AF-A0A1F7RTX7-F1
#
_entry.id   AF-A0A1F7RTX7-F1
#
_cell.length_a   1.000
_cell.length_b   1.000
_cell.length_c   1.000
_cell.angle_alpha   90.00
_cell.angle_beta   90.00
_cell.angle_gamma   90.00
#
_symmetry.space_group_name_H-M   'P 1'
#
loop_
_entity.id
_entity.type
_entity.pdbx_description
1 polymer ?
#
loop_
_entity_poly.entity_id
_entity_poly.type
_entity_poly.pdbx_seq_one_letter_code
_entity_poly.pdbx_strand_id
1 'polypeptide(L)' 'MSIKTLTIPEDSLINMLKTLPEKHLVDLFWRTLVMFDTSPLTKAEKKAVKQAKEEFTRRKTIRWESIK' A
#
# COMPACT_ATOMS: atom_id res chain seq x y z
N MET A 1 -35.54 3.68 5.74
CA MET A 1 -35.18 2.46 4.97
C MET A 1 -34.49 1.50 5.93
N SER A 2 -34.94 0.25 6.01
CA SER A 2 -34.28 -0.78 6.82
C SER A 2 -32.94 -1.15 6.17
N ILE A 3 -31.84 -0.86 6.86
CA ILE A 3 -30.51 -1.31 6.44
C ILE A 3 -30.45 -2.79 6.80
N LYS A 4 -30.54 -3.66 5.78
CA LYS A 4 -30.32 -5.10 5.96
C LYS A 4 -28.82 -5.35 5.96
N THR A 5 -28.24 -5.53 7.14
CA THR A 5 -26.85 -5.94 7.29
C THR A 5 -26.72 -7.43 6.95
N LEU A 6 -25.98 -7.74 5.89
CA LEU A 6 -25.61 -9.10 5.53
C LEU A 6 -24.23 -9.40 6.12
N THR A 7 -24.18 -10.35 7.04
CA THR A 7 -22.93 -10.82 7.63
C THR A 7 -22.35 -11.90 6.71
N ILE A 8 -21.17 -11.63 6.14
CA ILE A 8 -20.43 -12.59 5.33
C ILE A 8 -19.27 -13.10 6.20
N PRO A 9 -19.10 -14.43 6.36
CA PRO A 9 -17.93 -14.98 7.03
C PRO A 9 -16.66 -14.60 6.29
N GLU A 10 -15.65 -14.15 7.02
CA GLU A 10 -14.37 -13.70 6.46
C GLU A 10 -13.75 -14.75 5.53
N ASP A 11 -13.75 -16.02 5.95
CA ASP A 11 -13.23 -17.14 5.16
C ASP A 11 -13.95 -17.32 3.81
N SER A 12 -15.26 -17.04 3.77
CA SER A 12 -16.04 -17.14 2.53
C SER A 12 -15.64 -16.05 1.54
N LEU A 13 -15.37 -14.83 2.04
CA LEU A 13 -14.90 -13.71 1.24
C LEU A 13 -13.47 -13.97 0.73
N ILE A 14 -12.58 -14.46 1.58
CA ILE A 14 -11.21 -14.82 1.21
C ILE A 14 -11.21 -15.91 0.13
N ASN A 15 -12.05 -16.94 0.28
CA ASN A 15 -12.15 -18.01 -0.70
C ASN A 15 -12.70 -17.52 -2.05
N MET A 16 -13.67 -16.60 -2.06
CA MET A 16 -14.11 -15.94 -3.30
C MET A 16 -12.96 -15.19 -3.96
N LEU A 17 -12.19 -14.40 -3.21
CA LEU A 17 -11.06 -13.65 -3.76
C LEU A 17 -10.00 -14.57 -4.37
N LYS A 18 -9.69 -15.71 -3.72
CA LYS A 18 -8.73 -16.71 -4.24
C LYS A 18 -9.11 -17.28 -5.61
N THR A 19 -10.39 -17.21 -6.01
CA THR A 19 -10.82 -17.67 -7.34
C THR A 19 -10.54 -16.67 -8.47
N LEU A 20 -10.20 -15.42 -8.13
CA LEU A 20 -9.93 -14.38 -9.11
C LEU A 20 -8.54 -14.55 -9.73
N PRO A 21 -8.36 -14.24 -11.03
CA PRO A 21 -7.04 -14.17 -11.64
C PRO A 21 -6.15 -13.16 -10.93
N GLU A 22 -4.85 -13.45 -10.86
CA GLU A 22 -3.85 -12.65 -10.15
C GLU A 22 -3.89 -11.15 -10.55
N LYS A 23 -4.04 -10.85 -11.84
CA LYS A 23 -4.15 -9.47 -12.33
C LYS A 23 -5.28 -8.67 -11.69
N HIS A 24 -6.40 -9.33 -11.36
CA HIS A 24 -7.56 -8.70 -10.74
C HIS A 24 -7.38 -8.58 -9.22
N LEU A 25 -6.70 -9.54 -8.60
CA LEU A 25 -6.32 -9.45 -7.20
C LEU A 25 -5.36 -8.28 -6.97
N VAL A 26 -4.34 -8.13 -7.81
CA VAL A 26 -3.38 -7.02 -7.72
C VAL A 26 -4.07 -5.66 -7.90
N ASP A 27 -4.96 -5.50 -8.89
CA ASP A 27 -5.73 -4.26 -9.06
C ASP A 27 -6.65 -3.98 -7.85
N LEU A 28 -7.31 -5.01 -7.32
CA LEU A 28 -8.15 -4.88 -6.12
C LEU A 28 -7.33 -4.47 -4.88
N PHE A 29 -6.20 -5.11 -4.65
CA PHE A 29 -5.31 -4.77 -3.54
C PHE A 29 -4.71 -3.38 -3.73
N TRP A 30 -4.37 -2.99 -4.95
CA TRP A 30 -3.88 -1.63 -5.22
C TRP A 30 -4.92 -0.58 -4.87
N ARG A 31 -6.20 -0.80 -5.24
CA ARG A 31 -7.29 0.13 -4.92
C ARG A 31 -7.69 0.16 -3.44
N THR A 32 -7.52 -0.95 -2.73
CA THR A 32 -7.94 -1.07 -1.32
C THR A 32 -6.83 -0.70 -0.33
N LEU A 33 -5.58 -1.00 -0.65
CA LEU A 33 -4.42 -0.74 0.23
C LEU A 33 -3.81 0.64 0.00
N VAL A 34 -3.91 1.21 -1.21
CA VAL A 34 -3.46 2.57 -1.47
C VAL A 34 -4.57 3.54 -1.08
N MET A 35 -4.67 3.79 0.23
CA MET A 35 -5.38 4.96 0.70
C MET A 35 -4.57 6.18 0.26
N PHE A 36 -5.15 7.00 -0.61
CA PHE A 36 -4.52 8.25 -1.05
C PHE A 36 -4.45 9.22 0.14
N ASP A 37 -3.32 9.19 0.85
CA ASP A 37 -3.03 10.16 1.88
C ASP A 37 -2.50 11.44 1.23
N THR A 38 -3.39 12.43 1.11
CA THR A 38 -3.05 13.78 0.63
C THR A 38 -2.70 14.72 1.77
N SER A 39 -2.54 14.21 2.99
CA SER A 39 -2.18 15.05 4.14
C SER A 39 -0.77 15.63 3.97
N PRO A 40 -0.50 16.82 4.52
CA PRO A 40 0.84 17.37 4.49
C PRO A 40 1.80 16.49 5.29
N LEU A 41 3.00 16.26 4.75
CA LEU A 41 4.05 15.54 5.47
C LEU A 41 4.28 16.14 6.87
N THR A 42 4.33 15.26 7.86
CA THR A 42 4.71 15.56 9.23
C THR A 42 6.14 16.08 9.30
N LYS A 43 6.53 16.68 10.44
CA LYS A 43 7.92 17.14 10.65
C LYS A 43 8.93 15.99 10.54
N ALA A 44 8.56 14.80 11.03
CA ALA A 44 9.40 13.61 10.97
C ALA A 44 9.61 13.14 9.53
N GLU A 45 8.53 13.04 8.75
CA GLU A 45 8.60 12.65 7.33
C GLU A 45 9.36 13.67 6.49
N LYS A 46 9.14 14.97 6.72
CA LYS A 46 9.92 16.03 6.06
C LYS A 46 11.42 15.88 6.32
N LYS A 47 11.80 15.55 7.57
CA LYS A 47 13.19 15.31 7.95
C LYS A 47 13.74 14.07 7.24
N ALA A 48 12.98 12.97 7.22
CA ALA A 48 13.36 11.74 6.53
C ALA A 48 13.56 11.96 5.02
N VAL A 49 12.65 12.67 4.36
CA VAL A 49 12.78 13.01 2.94
C VAL A 49 14.01 13.89 2.69
N LYS A 50 14.29 14.85 3.57
CA LYS A 50 15.51 15.68 3.45
C LYS A 50 16.78 14.83 3.57
N GLN A 51 16.84 13.93 4.56
CA GLN A 51 17.98 13.02 4.75
C GLN A 51 18.17 12.10 3.54
N ALA A 52 17.10 11.49 3.03
CA ALA A 52 17.14 10.63 1.86
C ALA A 52 17.67 11.38 0.62
N LYS A 53 17.27 12.64 0.40
CA LYS A 53 17.79 13.48 -0.69
C LYS A 53 19.29 13.76 -0.55
N GLU A 54 19.76 14.03 0.66
CA GLU A 54 21.18 14.24 0.93
C GLU A 54 21.99 12.95 0.72
N GLU A 55 21.47 11.80 1.14
CA GLU A 55 22.09 10.49 0.92
C GLU A 55 22.17 10.13 -0.56
N PHE A 56 21.11 10.39 -1.32
CA PHE A 56 21.06 10.20 -2.76
C PHE A 56 22.14 11.06 -3.46
N THR A 57 22.21 12.34 -3.11
CA THR A 57 23.22 13.26 -3.65
C THR A 57 24.64 12.79 -3.33
N ARG A 58 24.84 12.22 -2.14
CA ARG A 58 26.12 11.67 -1.69
C ARG A 58 26.40 10.24 -2.17
N ARG A 59 25.52 9.66 -3.02
CA ARG A 59 25.58 8.27 -3.50
C ARG A 59 25.68 7.24 -2.36
N LYS A 60 25.10 7.55 -1.20
CA LYS A 60 25.00 6.65 -0.04
C LYS A 60 23.76 5.75 -0.08
N THR A 61 22.99 5.83 -1.16
CA THR A 61 21.82 4.98 -1.40
C THR A 61 22.23 3.61 -1.93
N ILE A 62 21.53 2.57 -1.48
CA ILE A 62 21.61 1.24 -2.05
C ILE A 62 20.79 1.16 -3.34
N ARG A 63 21.35 0.48 -4.35
CA ARG A 63 20.62 0.15 -5.58
C ARG A 63 19.61 -0.95 -5.27
N TRP A 64 18.43 -0.85 -5.85
CA TRP A 64 17.36 -1.81 -5.61
C TRP A 64 17.76 -3.24 -6.02
N GLU A 65 18.52 -3.36 -7.11
CA GLU A 65 19.08 -4.62 -7.61
C GLU A 65 20.13 -5.24 -6.67
N SER A 66 20.65 -4.47 -5.71
CA SER A 66 21.60 -4.93 -4.70
C SER A 66 20.93 -5.44 -3.42
N ILE A 67 19.60 -5.31 -3.32
CA ILE A 67 18.80 -5.88 -2.24
C ILE A 67 18.45 -7.31 -2.67
N LYS A 68 19.15 -8.30 -2.10
CA LYS A 68 18.88 -9.74 -2.26
C LYS A 68 17.85 -10.21 -1.26
#